data_AF-A0A660QHD5-F1
#
_entry.id   AF-A0A660QHD5-F1
#
_cell.length_a   1.000
_cell.length_b   1.000
_cell.length_c   1.000
_cell.angle_alpha   90.00
_cell.angle_beta   90.00
_cell.angle_gamma   90.00
#
_symmetry.space_group_name_H-M   'P 1'
#
loop_
_entity.id
_entity.type
_entity.pdbx_description
1 polymer ?
#
loop_
_entity_poly.entity_id
_entity_poly.type
_entity_poly.pdbx_seq_one_letter_code
_entity_poly.pdbx_strand_id
1 'polypeptide(L)'
;PIRIAARPGTLVDIHCSSTGKVFLAFCIPEPRKFCKTLDLSPHTKNTHTTVEAVLKGIEETRKQGYAMDEVEYVPGVRCIAAPVLNSYGNALQPSA
;
A
#
# COMPACT_ATOMS: atom_id res chain seq x y z
N PRO A 1 -2.87 -18.42 -20.55
CA PRO A 1 -2.62 -18.36 -19.09
C PRO A 1 -2.47 -16.89 -18.66
N ILE A 2 -3.07 -16.46 -17.54
CA ILE A 2 -2.91 -15.10 -17.01
C ILE A 2 -1.57 -15.01 -16.27
N ARG A 3 -0.79 -13.96 -16.54
CA ARG A 3 0.46 -13.64 -15.84
C ARG A 3 0.38 -12.21 -15.33
N ILE A 4 0.36 -12.07 -14.01
CA ILE A 4 0.43 -10.78 -13.33
C ILE A 4 1.76 -10.78 -12.58
N ALA A 5 2.72 -10.01 -13.07
CA ALA A 5 4.05 -9.92 -12.47
C ALA A 5 4.60 -8.51 -12.67
N ALA A 6 4.87 -7.82 -11.56
CA ALA A 6 5.71 -6.62 -11.55
C ALA A 6 7.18 -7.07 -11.70
N ARG A 7 7.91 -6.49 -12.65
CA ARG A 7 9.36 -6.70 -12.76
C ARG A 7 10.08 -5.85 -11.69
N PRO A 8 11.27 -6.25 -11.22
CA PRO A 8 12.09 -5.37 -10.39
C PRO A 8 12.22 -3.98 -11.02
N GLY A 9 12.04 -2.93 -10.21
CA GLY A 9 12.02 -1.53 -10.68
C GLY A 9 10.66 -1.04 -11.21
N THR A 10 9.62 -1.87 -11.23
CA THR A 10 8.25 -1.42 -11.55
C THR A 10 7.74 -0.50 -10.43
N LEU A 11 7.31 0.70 -10.79
CA LEU A 11 6.68 1.64 -9.88
C LEU A 11 5.17 1.48 -9.91
N VAL A 12 4.55 1.58 -8.75
CA VAL A 12 3.11 1.57 -8.55
C VAL A 12 2.75 2.65 -7.55
N ASP A 13 1.55 3.20 -7.68
CA ASP A 13 1.12 4.25 -6.75
C ASP A 13 0.92 3.66 -5.36
N ILE A 14 1.46 4.37 -4.38
CA ILE A 14 1.67 3.84 -3.03
C ILE A 14 0.35 3.67 -2.26
N HIS A 15 -0.68 4.47 -2.59
CA HIS A 15 -1.97 4.44 -1.90
C HIS A 15 -2.85 3.26 -2.31
N CYS A 16 -2.64 2.69 -3.49
CA CYS A 16 -3.53 1.69 -4.09
C CYS A 16 -2.84 0.36 -4.41
N SER A 17 -1.63 0.13 -3.90
CA SER A 17 -0.93 -1.15 -3.99
C SER A 17 -0.78 -1.78 -2.61
N SER A 18 -0.84 -3.12 -2.54
CA SER A 18 -0.70 -3.83 -1.25
C SER A 18 0.64 -3.51 -0.56
N THR A 19 1.76 -3.55 -1.29
CA THR A 19 3.08 -3.17 -0.77
C THR A 19 3.14 -1.71 -0.33
N GLY A 20 2.55 -0.80 -1.11
CA GLY A 20 2.52 0.62 -0.77
C GLY A 20 1.72 0.89 0.51
N LYS A 21 0.59 0.21 0.70
CA LYS A 21 -0.19 0.28 1.93
C LYS A 21 0.57 -0.26 3.15
N VAL A 22 1.31 -1.36 3.01
CA VAL A 22 2.21 -1.85 4.08
C VAL A 22 3.24 -0.78 4.42
N PHE A 23 3.84 -0.14 3.41
CA PHE A 23 4.81 0.93 3.62
C PHE A 23 4.18 2.14 4.35
N LEU A 24 3.02 2.61 3.90
CA LEU A 24 2.30 3.69 4.57
C LEU A 24 1.93 3.35 6.02
N ALA A 25 1.60 2.08 6.29
CA ALA A 25 1.18 1.62 7.60
C ALA A 25 2.34 1.45 8.59
N PHE A 26 3.46 0.87 8.16
CA PHE A 26 4.54 0.47 9.08
C PHE A 26 5.82 1.30 8.95
N CYS A 27 5.98 2.02 7.84
CA CYS A 27 7.23 2.73 7.52
C CYS A 27 7.11 4.26 7.60
N ILE A 28 5.91 4.81 7.47
CA ILE A 28 5.67 6.27 7.52
C ILE A 28 5.21 6.70 8.93
N PRO A 29 5.99 7.53 9.65
CA PRO A 29 5.62 8.02 10.99
C PRO A 29 4.39 8.95 11.00
N GLU A 30 4.28 9.83 10.00
CA GLU A 30 3.19 10.80 9.86
C GLU A 30 2.36 10.54 8.59
N PRO A 31 1.60 9.42 8.52
CA PRO A 31 0.94 8.99 7.28
C PRO A 31 -0.06 10.02 6.76
N ARG A 32 -0.76 10.75 7.63
CA ARG A 32 -1.69 11.81 7.22
C ARG A 32 -0.97 12.94 6.49
N LYS A 33 0.19 13.38 6.99
CA LYS A 33 0.96 14.46 6.36
C LYS A 33 1.51 14.00 5.02
N PHE A 34 2.02 12.78 4.95
CA PHE A 34 2.51 12.18 3.71
C PHE A 34 1.39 12.01 2.67
N CYS A 35 0.22 11.49 3.06
CA CYS A 35 -0.89 11.30 2.12
C CYS A 35 -1.42 12.62 1.55
N LYS A 36 -1.29 13.74 2.27
CA LYS A 36 -1.64 15.07 1.75
C LYS A 36 -0.73 15.55 0.61
N THR A 37 0.44 14.94 0.42
CA THR A 37 1.36 15.28 -0.67
C THR A 37 1.25 14.32 -1.86
N LEU A 38 0.40 13.29 -1.78
CA LEU A 38 0.23 12.31 -2.84
C LEU A 38 -0.81 12.76 -3.86
N ASP A 39 -0.58 12.39 -5.10
CA ASP A 39 -1.64 12.31 -6.10
C ASP A 39 -2.44 11.02 -5.84
N LEU A 40 -3.70 11.17 -5.42
CA LEU A 40 -4.62 10.06 -5.15
C LEU A 40 -5.52 9.78 -6.36
N SER A 41 -4.93 9.83 -7.55
CA SER A 41 -5.64 9.58 -8.80
C SER A 41 -6.33 8.20 -8.80
N PRO A 42 -7.56 8.11 -9.34
CA PRO A 42 -8.27 6.85 -9.44
C PRO A 42 -7.66 5.99 -10.56
N HIS A 43 -7.39 4.71 -10.25
CA HIS A 43 -7.04 3.70 -11.25
C HIS A 43 -8.21 2.76 -11.56
N THR A 44 -9.09 2.59 -10.58
CA THR A 44 -10.29 1.78 -10.63
C THR A 44 -11.40 2.42 -9.79
N LYS A 45 -12.60 1.84 -9.83
CA LYS A 45 -13.71 2.24 -8.95
C LYS A 45 -13.46 1.98 -7.45
N ASN A 46 -12.49 1.13 -7.12
CA ASN A 46 -12.18 0.77 -5.73
C ASN A 46 -10.99 1.57 -5.17
N THR A 47 -10.25 2.30 -6.02
CA THR A 47 -9.11 3.11 -5.59
C THR A 47 -9.51 4.09 -4.50
N HIS A 48 -8.74 4.13 -3.41
CA HIS A 48 -8.92 5.14 -2.36
C HIS A 48 -8.45 6.51 -2.87
N THR A 49 -9.38 7.41 -3.20
CA THR A 49 -9.08 8.73 -3.79
C THR A 49 -9.05 9.87 -2.77
N THR A 50 -9.23 9.58 -1.49
CA THR A 50 -9.19 10.59 -0.41
C THR A 50 -8.20 10.20 0.66
N VAL A 51 -7.61 11.20 1.31
CA VAL A 51 -6.67 10.99 2.43
C VAL A 51 -7.34 10.18 3.54
N GLU A 52 -8.61 10.45 3.83
CA GLU A 52 -9.40 9.74 4.84
C GLU A 52 -9.57 8.25 4.50
N ALA A 53 -9.86 7.93 3.23
CA ALA A 53 -9.98 6.53 2.78
C ALA A 53 -8.65 5.79 2.90
N VAL A 54 -7.54 6.42 2.49
CA VAL A 54 -6.19 5.85 2.62
C VAL A 54 -5.84 5.62 4.08
N LEU A 55 -6.13 6.59 4.96
CA LEU A 55 -5.87 6.47 6.40
C LEU A 55 -6.67 5.36 7.06
N LYS A 56 -7.93 5.17 6.66
CA LYS A 56 -8.73 4.03 7.12
C LYS A 56 -8.09 2.70 6.71
N GLY A 57 -7.64 2.59 5.46
CA GLY A 57 -6.94 1.41 4.97
C GLY A 57 -5.61 1.16 5.70
N ILE A 58 -4.90 2.22 6.10
CA ILE A 58 -3.69 2.12 6.93
C ILE A 58 -4.01 1.56 8.32
N GLU A 59 -5.08 2.03 8.97
CA GLU A 59 -5.51 1.53 10.28
C GLU A 59 -5.90 0.04 10.21
N GLU A 60 -6.69 -0.34 9.21
CA GLU A 60 -7.05 -1.73 8.94
C GLU A 60 -5.80 -2.60 8.73
N THR A 61 -4.84 -2.11 7.93
CA THR A 61 -3.56 -2.78 7.67
C THR A 61 -2.77 -3.02 8.95
N ARG A 62 -2.67 -2.01 9.84
CA ARG A 62 -1.99 -2.14 11.13
C ARG A 62 -2.68 -3.18 12.03
N LYS A 63 -4.01 -3.15 12.07
CA LYS A 63 -4.81 -4.06 12.89
C LYS A 63 -4.66 -5.52 12.48
N GLN A 64 -4.62 -5.80 11.18
CA GLN A 64 -4.57 -7.17 10.66
C GLN A 64 -3.15 -7.70 10.39
N GLY A 65 -2.15 -6.83 10.30
CA GLY A 65 -0.75 -7.20 10.07
C GLY A 65 -0.39 -7.46 8.60
N TYR A 66 -1.29 -7.17 7.66
CA TYR A 66 -1.08 -7.27 6.22
C TYR A 66 -1.93 -6.22 5.49
N ALA A 67 -1.65 -5.94 4.22
CA ALA A 67 -2.48 -5.08 3.38
C ALA A 67 -2.98 -5.84 2.16
N MET A 68 -4.16 -5.45 1.68
CA MET A 68 -4.73 -5.94 0.42
C MET A 68 -4.92 -4.77 -0.55
N ASP A 69 -4.65 -5.06 -1.82
CA ASP A 69 -5.15 -4.30 -2.96
C ASP A 69 -6.39 -5.04 -3.47
N GLU A 70 -7.56 -4.48 -3.17
CA GLU A 70 -8.88 -5.05 -3.47
C GLU A 70 -9.39 -4.58 -4.84
N VAL A 71 -8.60 -4.84 -5.88
CA VAL A 71 -8.86 -4.36 -7.25
C VAL A 71 -8.80 -2.84 -7.32
N GLU A 72 -7.81 -2.26 -6.66
CA GLU A 72 -7.63 -0.82 -6.53
C GLU A 72 -6.68 -0.27 -7.59
N TYR A 73 -5.65 -1.02 -7.98
CA TYR A 73 -4.68 -0.57 -9.00
C TYR A 73 -4.99 -1.10 -10.40
N VAL A 74 -5.22 -2.41 -10.57
CA VAL A 74 -5.52 -3.01 -11.88
C VAL A 74 -6.86 -3.75 -11.83
N PRO A 75 -7.82 -3.46 -12.74
CA PRO A 75 -9.07 -4.19 -12.82
C PRO A 75 -8.87 -5.71 -12.92
N GLY A 76 -9.59 -6.46 -12.09
CA GLY A 76 -9.53 -7.92 -12.05
C GLY A 76 -8.31 -8.49 -11.32
N VAL A 77 -7.47 -7.67 -10.70
CA VAL A 77 -6.27 -8.08 -9.95
C VAL A 77 -6.45 -7.80 -8.47
N ARG A 78 -6.11 -8.77 -7.62
CA ARG A 78 -5.97 -8.57 -6.18
C ARG A 78 -4.56 -8.93 -5.76
N CYS A 79 -4.01 -8.16 -4.83
CA CYS A 79 -2.69 -8.42 -4.27
C CYS A 79 -2.75 -8.41 -2.73
N ILE A 80 -1.83 -9.13 -2.09
CA ILE A 80 -1.65 -9.11 -0.64
C ILE A 80 -0.15 -8.90 -0.33
N ALA A 81 0.13 -8.13 0.72
CA ALA A 81 1.48 -7.90 1.20
C ALA A 81 1.50 -7.87 2.74
N ALA A 82 2.59 -8.32 3.34
CA ALA A 82 2.83 -8.24 4.79
C ALA A 82 4.20 -7.60 5.05
N PRO A 83 4.37 -6.85 6.16
CA PRO A 83 5.66 -6.29 6.50
C PRO A 83 6.63 -7.39 6.93
N VAL A 84 7.89 -7.25 6.53
CA VAL A 84 8.98 -8.02 7.11
C VAL A 84 9.51 -7.23 8.30
N LEU A 85 9.49 -7.82 9.49
CA LEU A 85 9.88 -7.15 10.73
C LEU A 85 11.29 -7.61 11.17
N ASN A 86 12.06 -6.69 11.75
CA ASN A 86 13.31 -7.05 12.43
C ASN A 86 13.02 -7.61 13.83
N SER A 87 14.08 -8.01 14.56
CA SER A 87 13.99 -8.55 15.93
C SER A 87 13.39 -7.58 16.95
N TYR A 88 13.31 -6.29 16.64
CA TYR A 88 12.71 -5.24 17.48
C TYR A 88 11.25 -4.95 17.11
N GLY A 89 10.68 -5.69 16.14
CA GLY A 89 9.31 -5.47 15.66
C GLY A 89 9.14 -4.32 14.67
N ASN A 90 10.23 -3.70 14.21
CA ASN A 90 10.17 -2.61 13.23
C ASN A 90 10.17 -3.17 11.81
N ALA A 91 9.34 -2.60 10.94
CA ALA A 91 9.33 -2.97 9.53
C ALA A 91 10.64 -2.60 8.86
N LEU A 92 11.21 -3.57 8.14
CA LEU A 92 12.39 -3.36 7.31
C LEU A 92 12.00 -2.50 6.11
N GLN A 93 12.76 -1.43 5.92
CA GLN A 93 12.70 -0.59 4.74
C GLN A 93 13.87 -0.98 3.82
N PRO A 94 13.65 -1.10 2.50
CA PRO A 94 14.76 -1.20 1.58
C PRO A 94 15.68 0.01 1.80
N SER A 95 16.96 -0.24 2.07
CA SER A 95 17.98 0.80 2.00
C SER A 95 17.98 1.34 0.57
N ALA A 96 17.74 2.64 0.43
CA ALA A 96 17.88 3.34 -0.85
C ALA A 96 19.29 3.14 -1.45
#